data_AF-A0AAP2DYB4-F1
#
_entry.id   AF-A0AAP2DYB4-F1
#
_cell.length_a   1.000
_cell.length_b   1.000
_cell.length_c   1.000
_cell.angle_alpha   90.00
_cell.angle_beta   90.00
_cell.angle_gamma   90.00
#
_symmetry.space_group_name_H-M   'P 1'
#
loop_
_entity.id
_entity.type
_entity.pdbx_description
1 polymer ?
#
loop_
_entity_poly.entity_id
_entity_poly.type
_entity_poly.pdbx_seq_one_letter_code
_entity_poly.pdbx_strand_id
1 'polypeptide(L)'
;MKRLLFSAMALAGVLAVTAMTMIDRPAKPAEGDVQWLTLAEAIKKAEKEKRPIFVDVYTDWCGWCKVMDRETFSDPKVAQLLNEKFYPVKFNGEQKEDVVLNGTTYKYVASGRSGYHELAAALLNNQLSYPTVVFLDENFNMIQPVPGYRKAPEFHMIAQYFGENQHKKGMTWKDWEKSYQSPY
;
A
#
# COMPACT_ATOMS: atom_id res chain seq x y z
N MET A 1 -20.83 -75.73 -33.99
CA MET A 1 -22.01 -74.84 -34.14
C MET A 1 -22.31 -74.19 -32.80
N LYS A 2 -22.45 -72.84 -32.81
CA LYS A 2 -23.02 -71.97 -31.75
C LYS A 2 -22.11 -71.72 -30.51
N ARG A 3 -21.39 -70.59 -30.50
CA ARG A 3 -21.73 -69.24 -29.97
C ARG A 3 -21.38 -69.12 -28.47
N LEU A 4 -20.19 -68.61 -28.12
CA LEU A 4 -19.91 -67.19 -27.77
C LEU A 4 -20.92 -66.60 -26.79
N LEU A 5 -20.49 -66.37 -25.53
CA LEU A 5 -20.79 -65.15 -24.77
C LEU A 5 -19.67 -64.93 -23.73
N PHE A 6 -18.82 -63.93 -24.01
CA PHE A 6 -17.89 -63.31 -23.08
C PHE A 6 -18.70 -62.47 -22.08
N SER A 7 -18.53 -62.68 -20.78
CA SER A 7 -19.00 -61.73 -19.77
C SER A 7 -17.86 -60.77 -19.45
N ALA A 8 -17.97 -59.55 -19.96
CA ALA A 8 -17.04 -58.47 -19.70
C ALA A 8 -17.31 -57.89 -18.30
N MET A 9 -16.37 -58.10 -17.40
CA MET A 9 -16.33 -57.49 -16.08
C MET A 9 -15.88 -56.03 -16.24
N ALA A 10 -16.84 -55.09 -16.22
CA ALA A 10 -16.55 -53.67 -16.28
C ALA A 10 -16.03 -53.18 -14.92
N LEU A 11 -14.71 -53.02 -14.81
CA LEU A 11 -14.07 -52.34 -13.68
C LEU A 11 -14.31 -50.82 -13.84
N ALA A 12 -15.25 -50.26 -13.10
CA ALA A 12 -15.45 -48.82 -13.02
C ALA A 12 -14.30 -48.21 -12.18
N GLY A 13 -13.27 -47.72 -12.87
CA GLY A 13 -12.19 -46.95 -12.23
C GLY A 13 -12.71 -45.58 -11.80
N VAL A 14 -12.76 -45.34 -10.48
CA VAL A 14 -13.01 -44.02 -9.91
C VAL A 14 -11.71 -43.22 -10.02
N LEU A 15 -11.60 -42.43 -11.10
CA LEU A 15 -10.57 -41.39 -11.22
C LEU A 15 -10.94 -40.24 -10.28
N ALA A 16 -10.37 -40.24 -9.08
CA ALA A 16 -10.38 -39.07 -8.21
C ALA A 16 -9.48 -37.99 -8.84
N VAL A 17 -10.09 -37.11 -9.62
CA VAL A 17 -9.45 -35.88 -10.09
C VAL A 17 -9.39 -34.94 -8.89
N THR A 18 -8.31 -34.98 -8.13
CA THR A 18 -7.98 -33.92 -7.17
C THR A 18 -7.75 -32.65 -7.96
N ALA A 19 -8.77 -31.79 -8.03
CA ALA A 19 -8.64 -30.43 -8.52
C ALA A 19 -7.65 -29.71 -7.61
N MET A 20 -6.41 -29.60 -8.08
CA MET A 20 -5.39 -28.73 -7.51
C MET A 20 -5.95 -27.32 -7.64
N THR A 21 -6.52 -26.79 -6.55
CA THR A 21 -6.96 -25.40 -6.50
C THR A 21 -5.73 -24.55 -6.78
N MET A 22 -5.67 -23.97 -7.98
CA MET A 22 -4.69 -22.95 -8.28
C MET A 22 -4.98 -21.82 -7.30
N ILE A 23 -4.09 -21.64 -6.33
CA ILE A 23 -4.08 -20.45 -5.51
C ILE A 23 -3.81 -19.32 -6.50
N ASP A 24 -4.83 -18.52 -6.81
CA ASP A 24 -4.70 -17.30 -7.58
C ASP A 24 -3.66 -16.43 -6.88
N ARG A 25 -2.42 -16.51 -7.35
CA ARG A 25 -1.39 -15.56 -6.96
C ARG A 25 -1.82 -14.24 -7.61
N PRO A 26 -2.00 -13.16 -6.84
CA PRO A 26 -2.29 -11.87 -7.44
C PRO A 26 -1.21 -11.58 -8.49
N ALA A 27 -1.66 -11.23 -9.70
CA ALA A 27 -0.78 -10.89 -10.79
C ALA A 27 0.23 -9.83 -10.34
N LYS A 28 1.51 -10.02 -10.65
CA LYS A 28 2.56 -9.03 -10.43
C LYS A 28 2.07 -7.70 -11.02
N PRO A 29 1.96 -6.60 -10.25
CA PRO A 29 1.54 -5.32 -10.81
C PRO A 29 2.49 -4.96 -11.96
N ALA A 30 1.89 -4.46 -13.05
CA ALA A 30 2.62 -4.07 -14.25
C ALA A 30 3.76 -3.09 -13.90
N GLU A 31 4.88 -3.20 -14.62
CA GLU A 31 5.94 -2.18 -14.60
C GLU A 31 5.30 -0.82 -14.93
N GLY A 32 5.29 0.11 -13.97
CA GLY A 32 4.54 1.36 -14.12
C GLY A 32 4.48 2.18 -12.84
N ASP A 33 3.87 3.37 -12.97
CA ASP A 33 3.72 4.37 -11.91
C ASP A 33 2.95 3.84 -10.69
N VAL A 34 3.09 4.54 -9.56
CA VAL A 34 2.27 4.29 -8.36
C VAL A 34 0.79 4.45 -8.69
N GLN A 35 -0.01 3.46 -8.31
CA GLN A 35 -1.45 3.42 -8.53
C GLN A 35 -2.19 4.17 -7.42
N TRP A 36 -2.02 5.50 -7.41
CA TRP A 36 -2.59 6.38 -6.40
C TRP A 36 -4.10 6.24 -6.27
N LEU A 37 -4.57 6.26 -5.02
CA LEU A 37 -5.98 6.21 -4.65
C LEU A 37 -6.34 7.47 -3.85
N THR A 38 -7.62 7.80 -3.85
CA THR A 38 -8.19 8.61 -2.77
C THR A 38 -8.24 7.79 -1.48
N LEU A 39 -8.28 8.45 -0.31
CA LEU A 39 -8.41 7.74 0.96
C LEU A 39 -9.69 6.87 1.01
N ALA A 40 -10.80 7.37 0.47
CA ALA A 40 -12.06 6.64 0.43
C ALA A 40 -11.95 5.34 -0.38
N GLU A 41 -11.26 5.38 -1.53
CA GLU A 41 -10.99 4.18 -2.33
C GLU A 41 -10.07 3.19 -1.62
N ALA A 42 -9.02 3.69 -0.95
CA ALA A 42 -8.11 2.86 -0.18
C ALA A 42 -8.82 2.15 0.98
N ILE A 43 -9.67 2.86 1.74
CA ILE A 43 -10.48 2.29 2.83
C ILE A 43 -11.41 1.20 2.27
N LYS A 44 -12.15 1.50 1.19
CA LYS A 44 -13.07 0.54 0.57
C LYS A 44 -12.36 -0.73 0.07
N LYS A 45 -11.12 -0.62 -0.40
CA LYS A 45 -10.30 -1.79 -0.76
C LYS A 45 -9.82 -2.53 0.49
N ALA A 46 -9.35 -1.81 1.51
CA ALA A 46 -8.86 -2.38 2.77
C ALA A 46 -9.93 -3.10 3.61
N GLU A 47 -11.21 -2.76 3.42
CA GLU A 47 -12.34 -3.51 3.97
C GLU A 47 -12.48 -4.91 3.36
N LYS A 48 -12.09 -5.07 2.09
CA LYS A 48 -12.20 -6.35 1.36
C LYS A 48 -10.95 -7.22 1.50
N GLU A 49 -9.79 -6.59 1.45
CA GLU A 49 -8.49 -7.26 1.53
C GLU A 49 -7.59 -6.47 2.48
N LYS A 50 -7.21 -7.10 3.59
CA LYS A 50 -6.43 -6.47 4.64
C LYS A 50 -5.01 -6.20 4.15
N ARG A 51 -4.71 -4.93 3.88
CA ARG A 51 -3.40 -4.43 3.47
C ARG A 51 -3.20 -3.01 4.03
N PRO A 52 -1.97 -2.65 4.48
CA PRO A 52 -1.67 -1.32 4.99
C PRO A 52 -1.94 -0.20 3.98
N ILE A 53 -2.13 1.02 4.48
CA ILE A 53 -2.25 2.23 3.65
C ILE A 53 -0.95 3.02 3.75
N PHE A 54 -0.41 3.41 2.59
CA PHE A 54 0.65 4.39 2.48
C PHE A 54 0.03 5.72 2.10
N VAL A 55 0.38 6.82 2.76
CA VAL A 55 -0.14 8.16 2.45
C VAL A 55 1.03 9.09 2.14
N ASP A 56 1.06 9.61 0.92
CA ASP A 56 1.88 10.77 0.55
C ASP A 56 1.09 12.06 0.83
N VAL A 57 1.50 12.82 1.85
CA VAL A 57 0.88 14.10 2.17
C VAL A 57 1.68 15.24 1.56
N TYR A 58 1.04 15.97 0.65
CA TYR A 58 1.64 17.02 -0.16
C TYR A 58 0.79 18.30 -0.19
N THR A 59 1.29 19.35 -0.83
CA THR A 59 0.50 20.52 -1.25
C THR A 59 0.89 20.93 -2.67
N ASP A 60 0.00 21.60 -3.39
CA ASP A 60 0.21 21.94 -4.82
C ASP A 60 1.39 22.90 -5.05
N TRP A 61 1.70 23.73 -4.06
CA TRP A 61 2.81 24.68 -4.08
C TRP A 61 4.14 24.08 -3.59
N CYS A 62 4.14 22.87 -3.01
CA CYS A 62 5.33 22.25 -2.45
C CYS A 62 6.29 21.77 -3.55
N GLY A 63 7.42 22.48 -3.72
CA GLY A 63 8.45 22.12 -4.70
C GLY A 63 9.08 20.74 -4.45
N TRP A 64 9.44 20.44 -3.19
CA TRP A 64 10.05 19.17 -2.82
C TRP A 64 9.12 17.96 -2.98
N CYS A 65 7.80 18.17 -2.87
CA CYS A 65 6.81 17.14 -3.15
C CYS A 65 6.85 16.74 -4.64
N LYS A 66 6.91 17.73 -5.54
CA LYS A 66 7.06 17.50 -6.99
C LYS A 66 8.40 16.81 -7.34
N VAL A 67 9.46 17.13 -6.60
CA VAL A 67 10.76 16.44 -6.76
C VAL A 67 10.64 14.98 -6.31
N MET A 68 10.01 14.71 -5.16
CA MET A 68 9.77 13.36 -4.66
C MET A 68 8.91 12.52 -5.63
N ASP A 69 7.86 13.12 -6.19
CA ASP A 69 7.03 12.49 -7.23
C ASP A 69 7.87 12.05 -8.43
N ARG A 70 8.72 12.94 -8.95
CA ARG A 70 9.52 12.69 -10.15
C ARG A 70 10.70 11.77 -9.93
N GLU A 71 11.31 11.76 -8.76
CA GLU A 71 12.59 11.06 -8.53
C GLU A 71 12.47 9.82 -7.66
N THR A 72 11.36 9.68 -6.93
CA THR A 72 11.16 8.58 -5.97
C THR A 72 9.92 7.77 -6.29
N PHE A 73 8.76 8.40 -6.45
CA PHE A 73 7.54 7.63 -6.74
C PHE A 73 7.41 7.20 -8.20
N SER A 74 8.18 7.79 -9.11
CA SER A 74 8.33 7.30 -10.50
C SER A 74 9.35 6.17 -10.64
N ASP A 75 10.16 5.88 -9.61
CA ASP A 75 11.15 4.81 -9.67
C ASP A 75 10.41 3.46 -9.72
N PRO A 76 10.68 2.59 -10.71
CA PRO A 76 9.91 1.36 -10.89
C PRO A 76 9.94 0.41 -9.69
N LYS A 77 11.04 0.38 -8.92
CA LYS A 77 11.15 -0.49 -7.74
C LYS A 77 10.29 0.06 -6.61
N VAL A 78 10.30 1.38 -6.40
CA VAL A 78 9.41 2.05 -5.45
C VAL A 78 7.95 1.85 -5.82
N ALA A 79 7.60 2.11 -7.08
CA ALA A 79 6.23 1.98 -7.55
C ALA A 79 5.70 0.56 -7.40
N GLN A 80 6.50 -0.44 -7.79
CA GLN A 80 6.17 -1.85 -7.59
C GLN A 80 5.96 -2.15 -6.10
N LEU A 81 6.90 -1.77 -5.23
CA LEU A 81 6.79 -2.00 -3.79
C LEU A 81 5.51 -1.38 -3.20
N LEU A 82 5.20 -0.14 -3.56
CA LEU A 82 4.00 0.55 -3.09
C LEU A 82 2.72 -0.14 -3.55
N ASN A 83 2.64 -0.50 -4.83
CA ASN A 83 1.47 -1.16 -5.41
C ASN A 83 1.25 -2.57 -4.85
N GLU A 84 2.32 -3.29 -4.52
CA GLU A 84 2.23 -4.65 -3.97
C GLU A 84 1.90 -4.66 -2.47
N LYS A 85 2.56 -3.80 -1.68
CA LYS A 85 2.51 -3.88 -0.22
C LYS A 85 1.46 -2.96 0.41
N PHE A 86 0.99 -1.96 -0.33
CA PHE A 86 0.11 -0.93 0.23
C PHE A 86 -1.10 -0.65 -0.66
N TYR A 87 -2.07 0.06 -0.09
CA TYR A 87 -2.94 0.95 -0.84
C TYR A 87 -2.32 2.35 -0.81
N PRO A 88 -1.63 2.81 -1.86
CA PRO A 88 -1.01 4.12 -1.88
C PRO A 88 -2.05 5.22 -2.08
N VAL A 89 -2.05 6.20 -1.20
CA VAL A 89 -2.95 7.35 -1.19
C VAL A 89 -2.13 8.61 -1.42
N LYS A 90 -2.60 9.46 -2.32
CA LYS A 90 -2.06 10.80 -2.49
C LYS A 90 -3.02 11.79 -1.85
N PHE A 91 -2.56 12.53 -0.84
CA PHE A 91 -3.43 13.38 -0.02
C PHE A 91 -2.92 14.83 -0.03
N ASN A 92 -3.72 15.74 -0.57
CA ASN A 92 -3.40 17.16 -0.52
C ASN A 92 -3.79 17.71 0.85
N GLY A 93 -2.79 18.14 1.62
CA GLY A 93 -2.95 18.68 2.98
C GLY A 93 -3.73 19.99 3.06
N GLU A 94 -4.08 20.61 1.92
CA GLU A 94 -4.90 21.82 1.83
C GLU A 94 -6.18 21.63 1.00
N GLN A 95 -6.55 20.39 0.65
CA GLN A 95 -7.81 20.12 -0.05
C GLN A 95 -9.02 20.56 0.79
N LYS A 96 -10.16 20.82 0.13
CA LYS A 96 -11.36 21.37 0.78
C LYS A 96 -12.44 20.33 1.01
N GLU A 97 -12.34 19.20 0.34
CA GLU A 97 -13.26 18.09 0.39
C GLU A 97 -13.17 17.41 1.75
N ASP A 98 -14.32 17.24 2.41
CA ASP A 98 -14.44 16.48 3.65
C ASP A 98 -13.97 15.04 3.44
N VAL A 99 -13.25 14.50 4.43
CA VAL A 99 -12.77 13.12 4.40
C VAL A 99 -13.19 12.39 5.66
N VAL A 100 -13.71 11.17 5.48
CA VAL A 100 -14.12 10.31 6.59
C VAL A 100 -13.09 9.21 6.80
N LEU A 101 -12.59 9.08 8.02
CA LEU A 101 -11.71 7.99 8.46
C LEU A 101 -12.19 7.52 9.82
N ASN A 102 -12.46 6.22 9.96
CA ASN A 102 -12.95 5.59 11.21
C ASN A 102 -14.18 6.28 11.84
N GLY A 103 -15.12 6.74 11.00
CA GLY A 103 -16.34 7.41 11.46
C GLY A 103 -16.14 8.87 11.88
N THR A 104 -14.91 9.39 11.84
CA THR A 104 -14.60 10.80 12.06
C THR A 104 -14.55 11.52 10.73
N THR A 105 -15.30 12.61 10.61
CA THR A 105 -15.20 13.53 9.47
C THR A 105 -14.15 14.59 9.76
N TYR A 106 -13.13 14.64 8.92
CA TYR A 106 -12.08 15.65 8.91
C TYR A 106 -12.40 16.69 7.83
N LYS A 107 -12.20 17.96 8.16
CA LYS A 107 -12.57 19.10 7.32
C LYS A 107 -11.38 20.01 7.05
N TYR A 108 -11.57 20.94 6.12
CA TYR A 108 -10.66 22.05 5.91
C TYR A 108 -10.83 23.14 6.96
N VAL A 109 -9.71 23.64 7.49
CA VAL A 109 -9.62 24.75 8.44
C VAL A 109 -8.95 25.93 7.75
N ALA A 110 -9.71 27.01 7.53
CA ALA A 110 -9.18 28.25 6.98
C ALA A 110 -8.23 28.95 7.97
N SER A 111 -7.10 29.44 7.47
CA SER A 111 -6.11 30.20 8.20
C SER A 111 -5.58 31.34 7.33
N GLY A 112 -6.27 32.49 7.37
CA GLY A 112 -5.94 33.66 6.56
C GLY A 112 -6.18 33.41 5.07
N ARG A 113 -5.11 33.52 4.25
CA ARG A 113 -5.18 33.28 2.79
C ARG A 113 -5.00 31.82 2.39
N SER A 114 -4.63 30.95 3.33
CA SER A 114 -4.55 29.50 3.14
C SER A 114 -5.35 28.80 4.24
N GLY A 115 -5.02 27.54 4.52
CA GLY A 115 -5.59 26.70 5.55
C GLY A 115 -4.93 25.34 5.52
N TYR A 116 -5.49 24.39 6.26
CA TYR A 116 -5.02 23.00 6.25
C TYR A 116 -6.21 22.08 6.43
N HIS A 117 -6.07 20.84 5.98
CA HIS A 117 -7.05 19.81 6.23
C HIS A 117 -6.76 19.15 7.58
N GLU A 118 -7.78 18.98 8.44
CA GLU A 118 -7.63 18.39 9.79
C GLU A 118 -6.99 17.02 9.75
N LEU A 119 -7.28 16.22 8.71
CA LEU A 119 -6.64 14.93 8.53
C LEU A 119 -5.12 15.04 8.32
N ALA A 120 -4.63 16.05 7.58
CA ALA A 120 -3.20 16.28 7.48
C ALA A 120 -2.61 16.64 8.85
N ALA A 121 -3.27 17.50 9.62
CA ALA A 121 -2.81 17.82 10.97
C ALA A 121 -2.73 16.55 11.86
N ALA A 122 -3.73 15.66 11.79
CA ALA A 122 -3.73 14.39 12.52
C ALA A 122 -2.60 13.45 12.05
N LEU A 123 -2.43 13.27 10.74
CA LEU A 123 -1.43 12.37 10.14
C LEU A 123 0.01 12.86 10.36
N LEU A 124 0.22 14.17 10.46
CA LEU A 124 1.54 14.78 10.59
C LEU A 124 1.86 15.20 12.03
N ASN A 125 1.11 14.73 13.03
CA ASN A 125 1.29 15.11 14.44
C ASN A 125 1.32 16.64 14.65
N ASN A 126 0.44 17.36 13.96
CA ASN A 126 0.37 18.83 13.90
C ASN A 126 1.63 19.54 13.36
N GLN A 127 2.58 18.80 12.80
CA GLN A 127 3.77 19.34 12.14
C GLN A 127 3.54 19.35 10.62
N LEU A 128 2.76 20.32 10.15
CA LEU A 128 2.37 20.51 8.74
C LEU A 128 3.57 20.84 7.83
N SER A 129 4.45 19.86 7.65
CA SER A 129 5.67 19.91 6.85
C SER A 129 5.53 18.98 5.65
N TYR A 130 5.93 19.46 4.46
CA TYR A 130 5.71 18.75 3.21
C TYR A 130 7.02 18.61 2.41
N PRO A 131 7.25 17.48 1.72
CA PRO A 131 6.43 16.26 1.75
C PRO A 131 6.56 15.54 3.10
N THR A 132 5.51 14.83 3.52
CA THR A 132 5.59 13.86 4.62
C THR A 132 4.83 12.62 4.20
N VAL A 133 5.44 11.46 4.37
CA VAL A 133 4.76 10.18 4.13
C VAL A 133 4.32 9.55 5.45
N VAL A 134 3.21 8.84 5.43
CA VAL A 134 2.64 8.20 6.62
C VAL A 134 2.23 6.77 6.30
N PHE A 135 2.51 5.85 7.21
CA PHE A 135 2.09 4.46 7.11
C PHE A 135 0.97 4.19 8.12
N LEU A 136 -0.17 3.70 7.63
CA LEU A 136 -1.28 3.23 8.44
C LEU A 136 -1.33 1.70 8.37
N ASP A 137 -1.56 1.05 9.50
CA ASP A 137 -1.74 -0.40 9.54
C ASP A 137 -3.09 -0.85 8.93
N GLU A 138 -3.35 -2.15 8.95
CA GLU A 138 -4.55 -2.77 8.37
C GLU A 138 -5.86 -2.42 9.12
N ASN A 139 -5.73 -1.72 10.26
CA ASN A 139 -6.82 -1.17 11.08
C ASN A 139 -6.85 0.36 11.04
N PHE A 140 -6.07 0.97 10.14
CA PHE A 140 -5.92 2.41 9.96
C PHE A 140 -5.30 3.14 11.15
N ASN A 141 -4.60 2.42 12.04
CA ASN A 141 -3.78 3.05 13.07
C ASN A 141 -2.53 3.63 12.43
N MET A 142 -2.22 4.87 12.78
CA MET A 142 -0.99 5.51 12.34
C MET A 142 0.21 4.87 13.03
N ILE A 143 1.19 4.43 12.23
CA ILE A 143 2.45 3.90 12.75
C ILE A 143 3.40 5.06 13.03
N GLN A 144 3.83 5.79 11.99
CA GLN A 144 4.71 6.95 12.12
C GLN A 144 4.70 7.81 10.85
N PRO A 145 4.71 9.16 10.98
CA PRO A 145 5.05 10.05 9.88
C PRO A 145 6.57 10.13 9.65
N VAL A 146 6.97 10.17 8.38
CA VAL A 146 8.36 10.34 7.95
C VAL A 146 8.47 11.64 7.14
N PRO A 147 8.93 12.74 7.75
CA PRO A 147 8.95 14.04 7.11
C PRO A 147 10.14 14.22 6.16
N GLY A 148 9.91 15.02 5.13
CA GLY A 148 10.90 15.48 4.16
C GLY A 148 11.07 14.55 2.96
N TYR A 149 11.73 15.09 1.93
CA TYR A 149 12.12 14.34 0.74
C TYR A 149 13.02 13.15 1.09
N ARG A 150 12.85 12.05 0.37
CA ARG A 150 13.70 10.85 0.41
C ARG A 150 14.00 10.46 -1.01
N LYS A 151 15.23 10.01 -1.28
CA LYS A 151 15.60 9.42 -2.59
C LYS A 151 15.03 8.01 -2.70
N ALA A 152 14.88 7.51 -3.92
CA ALA A 152 14.33 6.17 -4.17
C ALA A 152 14.96 5.03 -3.33
N PRO A 153 16.30 4.89 -3.22
CA PRO A 153 16.88 3.80 -2.42
C PRO A 153 16.55 3.87 -0.93
N GLU A 154 16.61 5.08 -0.36
CA GLU A 154 16.29 5.31 1.05
C GLU A 154 14.80 5.09 1.31
N PHE A 155 13.94 5.66 0.46
CA PHE A 155 12.50 5.49 0.56
C PHE A 155 12.08 4.02 0.45
N HIS A 156 12.67 3.27 -0.50
CA HIS A 156 12.37 1.85 -0.66
C HIS A 156 12.68 1.05 0.61
N MET A 157 13.82 1.31 1.26
CA MET A 157 14.19 0.65 2.52
C MET A 157 13.16 0.95 3.62
N ILE A 158 12.73 2.20 3.74
CA ILE A 158 11.70 2.64 4.70
C ILE A 158 10.37 1.96 4.40
N ALA A 159 9.89 2.05 3.17
CA ALA A 159 8.60 1.48 2.76
C ALA A 159 8.59 -0.05 2.93
N GLN A 160 9.68 -0.74 2.64
CA GLN A 160 9.75 -2.19 2.79
C GLN A 160 9.72 -2.62 4.26
N TYR A 161 10.38 -1.88 5.15
CA TYR A 161 10.31 -2.13 6.60
C TYR A 161 8.87 -2.13 7.12
N PHE A 162 8.07 -1.13 6.73
CA PHE A 162 6.67 -1.05 7.14
C PHE A 162 5.79 -2.03 6.39
N GLY A 163 6.00 -2.21 5.08
CA GLY A 163 5.21 -3.09 4.22
C GLY A 163 5.38 -4.58 4.53
N GLU A 164 6.48 -4.96 5.17
CA GLU A 164 6.72 -6.31 5.67
C GLU A 164 6.42 -6.48 7.16
N ASN A 165 5.82 -5.45 7.79
CA ASN A 165 5.48 -5.44 9.22
C ASN A 165 6.69 -5.74 10.13
N GLN A 166 7.90 -5.34 9.74
CA GLN A 166 9.13 -5.63 10.49
C GLN A 166 9.08 -5.04 11.91
N HIS A 167 8.53 -3.83 12.04
CA HIS A 167 8.27 -3.19 13.33
C HIS A 167 7.37 -4.01 14.27
N LYS A 168 6.42 -4.80 13.73
CA LYS A 168 5.56 -5.69 14.54
C LYS A 168 6.27 -6.99 14.93
N LYS A 169 7.35 -7.36 14.23
CA LYS A 169 8.17 -8.55 14.50
C LYS A 169 9.29 -8.31 15.51
N GLY A 170 9.35 -7.10 16.10
CA GLY A 170 10.41 -6.70 17.03
C GLY A 170 11.73 -6.34 16.35
N MET A 171 11.77 -6.27 15.02
CA MET A 171 12.94 -5.78 14.28
C MET A 171 13.08 -4.28 14.52
N THR A 172 14.23 -3.82 15.01
CA THR A 172 14.50 -2.40 15.16
C THR A 172 14.89 -1.78 13.82
N TRP A 173 14.69 -0.46 13.66
CA TRP A 173 15.14 0.25 12.46
C TRP A 173 16.65 0.06 12.22
N LYS A 174 17.46 0.17 13.28
CA LYS A 174 18.92 0.03 13.20
C LYS A 174 19.37 -1.36 12.75
N ASP A 175 18.63 -2.41 13.14
CA ASP A 175 18.95 -3.77 12.74
C ASP A 175 18.41 -4.08 11.34
N TRP A 176 17.29 -3.47 10.96
CA TRP A 176 16.79 -3.49 9.59
C TRP A 176 17.80 -2.87 8.61
N GLU A 177 18.33 -1.68 8.89
CA GLU A 177 19.31 -1.01 8.03
C GLU A 177 20.53 -1.88 7.71
N LYS A 178 20.96 -2.72 8.67
CA LYS A 178 22.11 -3.62 8.49
C LYS A 178 21.79 -4.89 7.71
N SER A 179 20.54 -5.35 7.79
CA SER A 179 20.09 -6.61 7.19
C SER A 179 19.37 -6.40 5.86
N TYR A 180 18.99 -5.16 5.55
CA TYR A 180 18.29 -4.78 4.34
C TYR A 180 19.12 -5.09 3.09
N GLN A 181 18.51 -5.86 2.19
CA GLN A 181 19.09 -6.18 0.89
C GLN A 181 18.54 -5.19 -0.13
N SER A 182 19.36 -4.19 -0.48
CA SER A 182 19.00 -3.18 -1.47
C SER A 182 18.72 -3.82 -2.83
N PRO A 183 17.58 -3.52 -3.48
CA PRO A 183 17.38 -3.84 -4.88
C PRO A 183 18.05 -2.83 -5.82
N TYR A 184 18.67 -1.76 -5.30
CA TYR A 184 19.49 -0.77 -6.01
C TYR A 184 20.97 -1.16 -5.98
#